data_AF-A0ABF7R1U8-F1
#
_entry.id   AF-A0ABF7R1U8-F1
#
_cell.length_a   1.000
_cell.length_b   1.000
_cell.length_c   1.000
_cell.angle_alpha   90.00
_cell.angle_beta   90.00
_cell.angle_gamma   90.00
#
_symmetry.space_group_name_H-M   'P 1'
#
loop_
_entity.id
_entity.type
_entity.pdbx_description
1 polymer ?
#
loop_
_entity_poly.entity_id
_entity_poly.type
_entity_poly.pdbx_seq_one_letter_code
_entity_poly.pdbx_strand_id
1 'polypeptide(L)'
;MSNQTTIRYRKEVIIMRLKGEVLKQVRRKRGLSQTALAEGICTQATISLMEKQNRIPKMNILTSLCARLDIPVDRIIENDDVSMTVFFDQISLMLVNHDFEGARKKLNRVKVKKLQNDFDKQHYYYLLGMLQVASDQVDDAIFNFELILTQFSTTSANIYLAMTTIGMALAYEKRGDTEKALQFVGRAIHLIDDKQLNGGKRQWIILYHEISGLYYRLGQYRRAISMAGRGIKICREEQTLFLLGGLYMTRGQAQAKLGQGDVAQESLTVALSIYKIMEDDTAQETLSQELSQLVE
;
A
#
# COMPACT_ATOMS: atom_id res chain seq x y z
N MET A 1 13.02 40.40 -13.31
CA MET A 1 11.94 39.86 -12.46
C MET A 1 12.16 38.37 -12.30
N SER A 2 12.83 37.96 -11.22
CA SER A 2 13.15 36.56 -10.92
C SER A 2 11.98 35.91 -10.16
N ASN A 3 11.26 34.98 -10.80
CA ASN A 3 10.31 34.14 -10.08
C ASN A 3 11.06 32.98 -9.44
N GLN A 4 11.28 33.08 -8.13
CA GLN A 4 11.74 31.97 -7.29
C GLN A 4 10.63 30.92 -7.21
N THR A 5 10.90 29.75 -7.77
CA THR A 5 10.07 28.56 -7.59
C THR A 5 10.28 28.05 -6.17
N THR A 6 9.33 28.31 -5.28
CA THR A 6 9.33 27.79 -3.91
C THR A 6 9.14 26.27 -3.94
N ILE A 7 10.23 25.52 -3.80
CA ILE A 7 10.22 24.07 -3.59
C ILE A 7 9.55 23.81 -2.23
N ARG A 8 8.30 23.34 -2.25
CA ARG A 8 7.60 22.86 -1.05
C ARG A 8 8.09 21.45 -0.75
N TYR A 9 9.01 21.31 0.19
CA TYR A 9 9.30 20.03 0.83
C TYR A 9 8.01 19.51 1.49
N ARG A 10 7.44 18.44 0.92
CA ARG A 10 6.25 17.76 1.46
C ARG A 10 6.73 16.94 2.65
N LYS A 11 6.40 17.39 3.87
CA LYS A 11 6.68 16.65 5.11
C LYS A 11 6.13 15.22 5.00
N GLU A 12 6.96 14.23 5.26
CA GLU A 12 6.55 12.85 5.48
C GLU A 12 5.39 12.84 6.49
N VAL A 13 4.26 12.25 6.11
CA VAL A 13 3.11 12.13 6.99
C VAL A 13 3.39 11.00 7.96
N ILE A 14 3.94 11.35 9.12
CA ILE A 14 4.04 10.43 10.25
C ILE A 14 2.62 10.04 10.64
N ILE A 15 2.28 8.76 10.48
CA ILE A 15 1.02 8.22 10.99
C ILE A 15 1.19 8.06 12.50
N MET A 16 0.64 9.02 13.23
CA MET A 16 0.55 8.99 14.68
C MET A 16 -0.72 8.23 15.06
N ARG A 17 -0.69 7.50 16.17
CA ARG A 17 -1.85 6.82 16.75
C ARG A 17 -2.00 7.21 18.22
N LEU A 18 -3.21 7.60 18.62
CA LEU A 18 -3.51 7.93 20.02
C LEU A 18 -3.92 6.68 20.78
N LYS A 19 -3.32 6.46 21.95
CA LYS A 19 -3.74 5.49 22.95
C LYS A 19 -4.82 6.09 23.84
N GLY A 20 -6.06 6.11 23.39
CA GLY A 20 -7.20 6.68 24.12
C GLY A 20 -7.37 6.11 25.52
N GLU A 21 -7.19 4.80 25.70
CA GLU A 21 -7.28 4.16 27.01
C GLU A 21 -6.11 4.55 27.95
N VAL A 22 -4.89 4.78 27.43
CA VAL A 22 -3.77 5.27 28.27
C VAL A 22 -4.02 6.70 28.73
N LEU A 23 -4.52 7.56 27.84
CA LEU A 23 -4.93 8.93 28.19
C LEU A 23 -5.98 8.92 29.32
N LYS A 24 -6.99 8.07 29.20
CA LYS A 24 -8.06 7.90 30.19
C LYS A 24 -7.52 7.40 31.54
N GLN A 25 -6.58 6.46 31.53
CA GLN A 25 -5.94 5.98 32.75
C GLN A 25 -5.14 7.09 33.45
N VAL A 26 -4.33 7.85 32.70
CA VAL A 26 -3.55 8.98 33.25
C VAL A 26 -4.49 10.04 33.83
N ARG A 27 -5.53 10.43 33.10
CA ARG A 27 -6.52 11.40 33.58
C ARG A 27 -7.16 10.98 34.89
N ARG A 28 -7.60 9.71 34.98
CA ARG A 28 -8.20 9.16 36.20
C ARG A 28 -7.22 9.10 37.36
N LYS A 29 -5.96 8.75 37.13
CA LYS A 29 -4.91 8.77 38.17
C LYS A 29 -4.64 10.18 38.69
N ARG A 30 -4.85 11.21 37.87
CA ARG A 30 -4.79 12.63 38.27
C ARG A 30 -6.11 13.14 38.88
N GLY A 31 -7.12 12.29 39.06
CA GLY A 31 -8.40 12.66 39.68
C GLY A 31 -9.31 13.56 38.83
N LEU A 32 -9.03 13.71 37.53
CA LEU A 32 -9.76 14.65 36.67
C LEU A 32 -10.96 14.00 35.97
N SER A 33 -12.07 14.72 35.86
CA SER A 33 -13.16 14.39 34.94
C SER A 33 -12.80 14.77 33.50
N GLN A 34 -13.53 14.27 32.50
CA GLN A 34 -13.30 14.67 31.10
C GLN A 34 -13.58 16.18 30.90
N THR A 35 -14.57 16.73 31.60
CA THR A 35 -14.88 18.16 31.57
C THR A 35 -13.73 18.99 32.17
N ALA A 36 -13.22 18.59 33.34
CA ALA A 36 -12.10 19.28 34.00
C ALA A 36 -10.81 19.23 33.16
N LEU A 37 -10.54 18.08 32.51
CA LEU A 37 -9.40 18.00 31.60
C LEU A 37 -9.58 18.91 30.38
N ALA A 38 -10.80 19.03 29.84
CA ALA A 38 -11.10 19.81 28.65
C ALA A 38 -11.10 21.34 28.88
N GLU A 39 -11.33 21.78 30.11
CA GLU A 39 -11.62 23.17 30.47
C GLU A 39 -10.58 24.18 29.93
N GLY A 40 -11.01 25.16 29.13
CA GLY A 40 -10.12 26.15 28.52
C GLY A 40 -9.16 25.61 27.45
N ILE A 41 -9.29 24.34 27.02
CA ILE A 41 -8.47 23.73 25.97
C ILE A 41 -9.33 23.25 24.80
N CYS A 42 -10.37 22.46 25.06
CA CYS A 42 -11.26 21.89 24.05
C CYS A 42 -12.63 21.52 24.63
N THR A 43 -13.47 20.83 23.87
CA THR A 43 -14.78 20.35 24.37
C THR A 43 -14.64 19.00 25.07
N GLN A 44 -15.51 18.71 26.06
CA GLN A 44 -15.56 17.39 26.68
C GLN A 44 -15.80 16.27 25.65
N ALA A 45 -16.59 16.54 24.61
CA ALA A 45 -16.79 15.62 23.50
C ALA A 45 -15.47 15.26 22.79
N THR A 46 -14.54 16.20 22.66
CA THR A 46 -13.20 15.94 22.09
C THR A 46 -12.42 14.95 22.95
N ILE A 47 -12.42 15.12 24.28
CA ILE A 47 -11.80 14.14 25.20
C ILE A 47 -12.47 12.77 25.11
N SER A 48 -13.81 12.74 25.01
CA SER A 48 -14.55 11.48 24.83
C SER A 48 -14.17 10.76 23.53
N LEU A 49 -14.05 11.48 22.41
CA LEU A 49 -13.61 10.95 21.12
C LEU A 49 -12.16 10.47 21.17
N MET A 50 -11.28 11.21 21.85
CA MET A 50 -9.89 10.81 22.08
C MET A 50 -9.82 9.49 22.86
N GLU A 51 -10.54 9.39 23.98
CA GLU A 51 -10.48 8.23 24.87
C GLU A 51 -11.17 6.99 24.29
N LYS A 52 -12.31 7.15 23.58
CA LYS A 52 -13.11 6.03 23.07
C LYS A 52 -12.80 5.63 21.63
N GLN A 53 -12.45 6.59 20.78
CA GLN A 53 -12.29 6.38 19.34
C GLN A 53 -10.85 6.60 18.86
N ASN A 54 -9.90 6.79 19.78
CA ASN A 54 -8.48 7.04 19.48
C ASN A 54 -8.28 8.22 18.49
N ARG A 55 -9.22 9.18 18.47
CA ARG A 55 -9.18 10.30 17.54
C ARG A 55 -8.11 11.30 17.97
N ILE A 56 -7.12 11.52 17.10
CA ILE A 56 -6.07 12.52 17.34
C ILE A 56 -6.65 13.92 17.12
N PRO A 57 -6.57 14.84 18.11
CA PRO A 57 -6.97 16.23 17.94
C PRO A 57 -5.86 17.03 17.22
N LYS A 58 -6.06 18.33 17.03
CA LYS A 58 -4.97 19.21 16.58
C LYS A 58 -3.81 19.19 17.58
N MET A 59 -2.57 19.34 17.08
CA MET A 59 -1.36 19.24 17.91
C MET A 59 -1.34 20.21 19.11
N ASN A 60 -1.82 21.43 18.93
CA ASN A 60 -1.91 22.42 20.01
C ASN A 60 -2.85 21.97 21.16
N ILE A 61 -3.97 21.29 20.82
CA ILE A 61 -4.87 20.69 21.81
C ILE A 61 -4.14 19.55 22.51
N LEU A 62 -3.52 18.65 21.74
CA LEU A 62 -2.80 17.50 22.28
C LEU A 62 -1.70 17.90 23.26
N THR A 63 -0.84 18.86 22.89
CA THR A 63 0.25 19.35 23.76
C THR A 63 -0.28 20.01 25.02
N SER A 64 -1.37 20.80 24.91
CA SER A 64 -1.98 21.48 26.07
C SER A 64 -2.59 20.47 27.06
N LEU A 65 -3.22 19.41 26.56
CA LEU A 65 -3.76 18.33 27.40
C LEU A 65 -2.64 17.54 28.08
N CYS A 66 -1.56 17.22 27.35
CA CYS A 66 -0.40 16.52 27.91
C CYS A 66 0.29 17.36 28.99
N ALA A 67 0.45 18.66 28.77
CA ALA A 67 1.00 19.59 29.76
C ALA A 67 0.13 19.64 31.03
N ARG A 68 -1.20 19.70 30.90
CA ARG A 68 -2.11 19.68 32.07
C ARG A 68 -2.05 18.36 32.85
N LEU A 69 -1.89 17.25 32.15
CA LEU A 69 -1.72 15.93 32.76
C LEU A 69 -0.29 15.68 33.27
N ASP A 70 0.63 16.61 32.98
CA ASP A 70 2.04 16.53 33.31
C ASP A 70 2.63 15.18 32.85
N ILE A 71 2.47 14.95 31.55
CA ILE A 71 3.04 13.81 30.83
C ILE A 71 3.62 14.27 29.49
N PRO A 72 4.65 13.58 28.97
CA PRO A 72 5.11 13.82 27.61
C PRO A 72 4.12 13.23 26.59
N VAL A 73 4.11 13.79 25.36
CA VAL A 73 3.13 13.44 24.31
C VAL A 73 3.30 11.98 23.85
N ASP A 74 4.54 11.50 23.76
CA ASP A 74 4.93 10.12 23.40
C ASP A 74 4.37 9.05 24.36
N ARG A 75 3.93 9.43 25.56
CA ARG A 75 3.27 8.52 26.49
C ARG A 75 1.89 8.07 26.00
N ILE A 76 1.17 8.94 25.29
CA ILE A 76 -0.18 8.67 24.80
C ILE A 76 -0.24 8.62 23.27
N ILE A 77 0.80 9.05 22.58
CA ILE A 77 0.97 8.89 21.15
C ILE A 77 1.95 7.76 20.90
N GLU A 78 1.48 6.71 20.25
CA GLU A 78 2.36 5.83 19.50
C GLU A 78 2.64 6.51 18.16
N ASN A 79 3.91 6.67 17.84
CA ASN A 79 4.26 6.58 16.44
C ASN A 79 4.03 5.12 16.08
N ASP A 80 3.33 4.83 14.97
CA ASP A 80 3.56 3.53 14.33
C ASP A 80 5.08 3.40 14.26
N ASP A 81 5.64 2.28 14.73
CA ASP A 81 7.07 2.11 14.84
C ASP A 81 7.63 2.37 13.44
N VAL A 82 8.14 3.58 13.19
CA VAL A 82 8.54 4.02 11.85
C VAL A 82 9.56 3.03 11.31
N SER A 83 10.30 2.39 12.24
CA SER A 83 11.13 1.23 12.01
C SER A 83 10.40 0.07 11.32
N MET A 84 9.25 -0.40 11.80
CA MET A 84 8.53 -1.55 11.22
C MET A 84 7.90 -1.24 9.87
N THR A 85 7.24 -0.08 9.71
CA THR A 85 6.66 0.32 8.42
C THR A 85 7.75 0.47 7.36
N VAL A 86 8.84 1.19 7.67
CA VAL A 86 9.97 1.34 6.75
C VAL A 86 10.64 -0.02 6.48
N PHE A 87 10.74 -0.88 7.49
CA PHE A 87 11.32 -2.22 7.33
C PHE A 87 10.50 -3.08 6.37
N PHE A 88 9.17 -3.08 6.51
CA PHE A 88 8.30 -3.82 5.60
C PHE A 88 8.21 -3.18 4.21
N ASP A 89 8.31 -1.86 4.09
CA ASP A 89 8.41 -1.18 2.79
C ASP A 89 9.69 -1.59 2.04
N GLN A 90 10.80 -1.82 2.75
CA GLN A 90 12.01 -2.38 2.14
C GLN A 90 11.78 -3.79 1.61
N ILE A 91 11.05 -4.64 2.35
CA ILE A 91 10.72 -6.00 1.89
C ILE A 91 9.78 -5.94 0.68
N SER A 92 8.80 -5.04 0.71
CA SER A 92 7.90 -4.79 -0.42
C SER A 92 8.67 -4.38 -1.68
N LEU A 93 9.68 -3.53 -1.54
CA LEU A 93 10.55 -3.13 -2.66
C LEU A 93 11.37 -4.31 -3.19
N MET A 94 11.87 -5.18 -2.32
CA MET A 94 12.59 -6.39 -2.73
C MET A 94 11.67 -7.35 -3.52
N LEU A 95 10.41 -7.51 -3.08
CA LEU A 95 9.41 -8.29 -3.83
C LEU A 95 9.15 -7.71 -5.23
N VAL A 96 8.99 -6.39 -5.32
CA VAL A 96 8.78 -5.69 -6.60
C VAL A 96 9.96 -5.87 -7.54
N ASN A 97 11.18 -5.87 -7.01
CA ASN A 97 12.41 -6.08 -7.78
C ASN A 97 12.74 -7.57 -7.98
N HIS A 98 11.81 -8.48 -7.68
CA HIS A 98 11.97 -9.93 -7.78
C HIS A 98 13.12 -10.53 -6.92
N ASP A 99 13.63 -9.79 -5.92
CA ASP A 99 14.56 -10.30 -4.91
C ASP A 99 13.81 -11.06 -3.80
N PHE A 100 13.26 -12.22 -4.19
CA PHE A 100 12.46 -13.06 -3.29
C PHE A 100 13.30 -13.68 -2.17
N GLU A 101 14.56 -14.02 -2.45
CA GLU A 101 15.45 -14.62 -1.44
C GLU A 101 15.82 -13.60 -0.36
N GLY A 102 16.22 -12.39 -0.75
CA GLY A 102 16.52 -11.31 0.18
C GLY A 102 15.28 -10.89 0.98
N ALA A 103 14.13 -10.76 0.33
CA ALA A 103 12.85 -10.48 0.99
C ALA A 103 12.52 -11.54 2.04
N ARG A 104 12.65 -12.83 1.71
CA ARG A 104 12.43 -13.96 2.63
C ARG A 104 13.40 -13.94 3.81
N LYS A 105 14.70 -13.70 3.55
CA LYS A 105 15.71 -13.57 4.62
C LYS A 105 15.39 -12.43 5.58
N LYS A 106 14.96 -11.27 5.09
CA LYS A 106 14.55 -10.14 5.94
C LYS A 106 13.27 -10.46 6.72
N LEU A 107 12.25 -10.99 6.06
CA LEU A 107 10.97 -11.30 6.70
C LEU A 107 11.10 -12.32 7.82
N ASN A 108 11.96 -13.34 7.66
CA ASN A 108 12.23 -14.36 8.69
C ASN A 108 12.84 -13.80 9.99
N ARG A 109 13.40 -12.58 9.98
CA ARG A 109 13.90 -11.92 11.19
C ARG A 109 12.78 -11.35 12.06
N VAL A 110 11.59 -11.18 11.49
CA VAL A 110 10.44 -10.60 12.19
C VAL A 110 9.83 -11.67 13.09
N LYS A 111 9.83 -11.40 14.39
CA LYS A 111 9.17 -12.25 15.38
C LYS A 111 7.69 -11.88 15.42
N VAL A 112 6.86 -12.50 14.57
CA VAL A 112 5.42 -12.18 14.42
C VAL A 112 4.65 -12.12 15.75
N LYS A 113 4.98 -13.00 16.71
CA LYS A 113 4.37 -13.01 18.05
C LYS A 113 4.66 -11.76 18.89
N LYS A 114 5.67 -10.98 18.53
CA LYS A 114 6.04 -9.72 19.19
C LYS A 114 5.39 -8.49 18.55
N LEU A 115 4.76 -8.64 17.39
CA LEU A 115 4.03 -7.54 16.74
C LEU A 115 2.83 -7.17 17.60
N GLN A 116 2.77 -5.90 18.02
CA GLN A 116 1.84 -5.42 19.03
C GLN A 116 0.45 -5.16 18.45
N ASN A 117 0.38 -4.72 17.20
CA ASN A 117 -0.86 -4.30 16.56
C ASN A 117 -1.20 -5.18 15.36
N ASP A 118 -2.48 -5.19 14.99
CA ASP A 118 -2.97 -6.01 13.89
C ASP A 118 -2.56 -5.45 12.52
N PHE A 119 -2.28 -4.16 12.39
CA PHE A 119 -1.83 -3.56 11.13
C PHE A 119 -0.45 -4.12 10.70
N ASP A 120 0.50 -4.22 11.62
CA ASP A 120 1.81 -4.83 11.36
C ASP A 120 1.68 -6.32 11.06
N LYS A 121 0.74 -7.02 11.72
CA LYS A 121 0.45 -8.42 11.40
C LYS A 121 -0.14 -8.55 10.00
N GLN A 122 -1.07 -7.68 9.62
CA GLN A 122 -1.61 -7.65 8.25
C GLN A 122 -0.50 -7.47 7.23
N HIS A 123 0.39 -6.50 7.43
CA HIS A 123 1.52 -6.25 6.54
C HIS A 123 2.47 -7.46 6.49
N TYR A 124 2.83 -8.03 7.65
CA TYR A 124 3.67 -9.22 7.73
C TYR A 124 3.09 -10.41 6.95
N TYR A 125 1.83 -10.76 7.21
CA TYR A 125 1.17 -11.90 6.55
C TYR A 125 0.93 -11.63 5.07
N TYR A 126 0.73 -10.38 4.67
CA TYR A 126 0.65 -10.00 3.25
C TYR A 126 1.98 -10.29 2.55
N LEU A 127 3.10 -9.83 3.11
CA LEU A 127 4.43 -10.09 2.57
C LEU A 127 4.77 -11.58 2.54
N LEU A 128 4.39 -12.32 3.59
CA LEU A 128 4.57 -13.76 3.65
C LEU A 128 3.77 -14.47 2.55
N GLY A 129 2.50 -14.11 2.37
CA GLY A 129 1.64 -14.66 1.34
C GLY A 129 2.17 -14.36 -0.07
N MET A 130 2.65 -13.15 -0.33
CA MET A 130 3.26 -12.81 -1.63
C MET A 130 4.53 -13.62 -1.91
N LEU A 131 5.39 -13.84 -0.91
CA LEU A 131 6.55 -14.74 -1.03
C LEU A 131 6.14 -16.18 -1.31
N GLN A 132 5.03 -16.64 -0.72
CA GLN A 132 4.51 -17.99 -0.92
C GLN A 132 3.93 -18.16 -2.33
N VAL A 133 3.19 -17.17 -2.84
CA VAL A 133 2.77 -17.14 -4.26
C VAL A 133 3.98 -17.22 -5.18
N ALA A 134 5.01 -16.41 -4.94
CA ALA A 134 6.23 -16.41 -5.75
C ALA A 134 6.95 -17.76 -5.76
N SER A 135 6.89 -18.53 -4.67
CA SER A 135 7.53 -19.84 -4.53
C SER A 135 6.59 -21.04 -4.70
N ASP A 136 5.43 -20.86 -5.35
CA ASP A 136 4.45 -21.93 -5.65
C ASP A 136 3.81 -22.59 -4.41
N GLN A 137 3.91 -21.97 -3.24
CA GLN A 137 3.26 -22.39 -2.00
C GLN A 137 1.84 -21.80 -1.92
N VAL A 138 1.01 -22.12 -2.91
CA VAL A 138 -0.28 -21.45 -3.15
C VAL A 138 -1.26 -21.63 -1.98
N ASP A 139 -1.37 -22.83 -1.42
CA ASP A 139 -2.32 -23.09 -0.33
C ASP A 139 -1.92 -22.36 0.96
N ASP A 140 -0.62 -22.29 1.27
CA ASP A 140 -0.12 -21.52 2.41
C ASP A 140 -0.35 -20.01 2.21
N ALA A 141 -0.18 -19.51 0.98
CA ALA A 141 -0.47 -18.12 0.65
C ALA A 141 -1.94 -17.78 0.88
N ILE A 142 -2.84 -18.63 0.39
CA ILE A 142 -4.29 -18.49 0.58
C ILE A 142 -4.63 -18.46 2.07
N PHE A 143 -4.09 -19.40 2.85
CA PHE A 143 -4.30 -19.43 4.30
C PHE A 143 -3.89 -18.12 4.97
N ASN A 144 -2.70 -17.58 4.65
CA ASN A 144 -2.22 -16.33 5.24
C ASN A 144 -3.04 -15.11 4.80
N PHE A 145 -3.52 -15.08 3.55
CA PHE A 145 -4.40 -14.02 3.10
C PHE A 145 -5.79 -14.10 3.74
N GLU A 146 -6.36 -15.29 3.91
CA GLU A 146 -7.62 -15.49 4.64
C GLU A 146 -7.48 -15.07 6.11
N LEU A 147 -6.34 -15.36 6.74
CA LEU A 147 -6.02 -14.93 8.09
C LEU A 147 -6.10 -13.40 8.25
N ILE A 148 -5.58 -12.66 7.27
CA ILE A 148 -5.66 -11.18 7.24
C ILE A 148 -7.10 -10.70 7.12
N LEU A 149 -7.87 -11.30 6.19
CA LEU A 149 -9.22 -10.87 5.87
C LEU A 149 -10.25 -11.23 6.97
N THR A 150 -9.93 -12.19 7.83
CA THR A 150 -10.85 -12.69 8.88
C THR A 150 -10.43 -12.29 10.30
N GLN A 151 -9.16 -12.48 10.68
CA GLN A 151 -8.70 -12.29 12.06
C GLN A 151 -8.11 -10.91 12.32
N PHE A 152 -7.44 -10.33 11.33
CA PHE A 152 -6.77 -9.05 11.47
C PHE A 152 -7.52 -7.89 10.81
N SER A 153 -8.80 -8.06 10.48
CA SER A 153 -9.60 -6.99 9.86
C SER A 153 -9.65 -5.77 10.79
N THR A 154 -8.92 -4.71 10.45
CA THR A 154 -8.93 -3.47 11.23
C THR A 154 -10.23 -2.70 11.02
N THR A 155 -10.69 -1.99 12.05
CA THR A 155 -11.86 -1.09 11.95
C THR A 155 -11.67 0.00 10.89
N SER A 156 -10.43 0.41 10.63
CA SER A 156 -10.07 1.34 9.56
C SER A 156 -9.91 0.61 8.23
N ALA A 157 -10.61 1.09 7.18
CA ALA A 157 -10.40 0.61 5.83
C ALA A 157 -9.00 1.03 5.35
N ASN A 158 -8.07 0.08 5.21
CA ASN A 158 -6.70 0.32 4.80
C ASN A 158 -6.36 -0.44 3.51
N ILE A 159 -5.29 -0.02 2.83
CA ILE A 159 -4.91 -0.54 1.50
C ILE A 159 -4.59 -2.04 1.48
N TYR A 160 -4.16 -2.63 2.60
CA TYR A 160 -3.87 -4.06 2.68
C TYR A 160 -5.12 -4.93 2.52
N LEU A 161 -6.32 -4.40 2.73
CA LEU A 161 -7.55 -5.13 2.39
C LEU A 161 -7.62 -5.40 0.89
N ALA A 162 -7.35 -4.39 0.05
CA ALA A 162 -7.34 -4.55 -1.39
C ALA A 162 -6.12 -5.35 -1.86
N MET A 163 -4.91 -5.05 -1.35
CA MET A 163 -3.68 -5.77 -1.73
C MET A 163 -3.76 -7.25 -1.37
N THR A 164 -4.31 -7.61 -0.21
CA THR A 164 -4.52 -9.02 0.18
C THR A 164 -5.57 -9.70 -0.69
N THR A 165 -6.64 -9.00 -1.04
CA THR A 165 -7.66 -9.53 -1.95
C THR A 165 -7.08 -9.79 -3.35
N ILE A 166 -6.13 -8.97 -3.81
CA ILE A 166 -5.36 -9.23 -5.03
C ILE A 166 -4.35 -10.36 -4.85
N GLY A 167 -3.71 -10.48 -3.68
CA GLY A 167 -2.88 -11.63 -3.32
C GLY A 167 -3.63 -12.96 -3.47
N MET A 168 -4.89 -13.01 -3.01
CA MET A 168 -5.77 -14.15 -3.25
C MET A 168 -5.97 -14.40 -4.74
N ALA A 169 -6.30 -13.36 -5.51
CA ALA A 169 -6.50 -13.50 -6.95
C ALA A 169 -5.26 -14.06 -7.68
N LEU A 170 -4.06 -13.60 -7.31
CA LEU A 170 -2.77 -14.12 -7.82
C LEU A 170 -2.57 -15.60 -7.45
N ALA A 171 -2.90 -15.99 -6.22
CA ALA A 171 -2.79 -17.38 -5.77
C ALA A 171 -3.73 -18.30 -6.56
N TYR A 172 -5.00 -17.90 -6.76
CA TYR A 172 -5.96 -18.67 -7.56
C TYR A 172 -5.58 -18.72 -9.04
N GLU A 173 -5.01 -17.65 -9.60
CA GLU A 173 -4.47 -17.64 -10.97
C GLU A 173 -3.33 -18.65 -11.11
N LYS A 174 -2.37 -18.66 -10.18
CA LYS A 174 -1.28 -19.66 -10.16
C LYS A 174 -1.80 -21.10 -10.06
N ARG A 175 -2.95 -21.30 -9.41
CA ARG A 175 -3.61 -22.60 -9.30
C ARG A 175 -4.39 -23.01 -10.57
N GLY A 176 -4.48 -22.13 -11.57
CA GLY A 176 -5.27 -22.33 -12.79
C GLY A 176 -6.77 -22.08 -12.62
N ASP A 177 -7.19 -21.52 -11.48
CA ASP A 177 -8.61 -21.22 -11.18
C ASP A 177 -8.95 -19.78 -11.61
N THR A 178 -9.02 -19.58 -12.93
CA THR A 178 -9.28 -18.29 -13.59
C THR A 178 -10.56 -17.62 -13.11
N GLU A 179 -11.62 -18.40 -12.87
CA GLU A 179 -12.91 -17.88 -12.43
C GLU A 179 -12.79 -17.24 -11.04
N LYS A 180 -12.22 -17.97 -10.06
CA LYS A 180 -12.03 -17.40 -8.72
C LYS A 180 -11.05 -16.25 -8.74
N ALA A 181 -9.99 -16.31 -9.53
CA ALA A 181 -9.08 -15.18 -9.70
C ALA A 181 -9.85 -13.91 -10.10
N LEU A 182 -10.69 -13.98 -11.13
CA LEU A 182 -11.53 -12.85 -11.58
C LEU A 182 -12.52 -12.38 -10.50
N GLN A 183 -13.14 -13.29 -9.76
CA GLN A 183 -14.03 -12.93 -8.64
C GLN A 183 -13.29 -12.13 -7.57
N PHE A 184 -12.07 -12.53 -7.18
CA PHE A 184 -11.26 -11.80 -6.21
C PHE A 184 -10.78 -10.46 -6.76
N VAL A 185 -10.38 -10.36 -8.03
CA VAL A 185 -10.07 -9.05 -8.63
C VAL A 185 -11.29 -8.12 -8.59
N GLY A 186 -12.48 -8.61 -8.93
CA GLY A 186 -13.72 -7.83 -8.84
C GLY A 186 -14.00 -7.31 -7.43
N ARG A 187 -13.81 -8.17 -6.40
CA ARG A 187 -13.93 -7.76 -4.99
C ARG A 187 -12.92 -6.67 -4.61
N ALA A 188 -11.68 -6.78 -5.08
CA ALA A 188 -10.67 -5.77 -4.81
C ALA A 188 -11.01 -4.42 -5.46
N ILE A 189 -11.55 -4.43 -6.68
CA ILE A 189 -12.01 -3.19 -7.36
C ILE A 189 -13.15 -2.54 -6.59
N HIS A 190 -14.14 -3.30 -6.12
CA HIS A 190 -15.17 -2.76 -5.23
C HIS A 190 -14.58 -2.13 -3.95
N LEU A 191 -13.60 -2.78 -3.33
CA LEU A 191 -12.92 -2.18 -2.16
C LEU A 191 -12.21 -0.88 -2.52
N ILE A 192 -11.59 -0.79 -3.69
CA ILE A 192 -10.85 0.39 -4.14
C ILE A 192 -11.78 1.55 -4.47
N ASP A 193 -12.90 1.30 -5.15
CA ASP A 193 -13.79 2.34 -5.66
C ASP A 193 -14.83 2.78 -4.62
N ASP A 194 -15.31 1.85 -3.78
CA ASP A 194 -16.38 2.13 -2.82
C ASP A 194 -15.86 2.52 -1.42
N LYS A 195 -14.59 2.22 -1.11
CA LYS A 195 -13.99 2.55 0.20
C LYS A 195 -12.87 3.57 0.07
N GLN A 196 -12.85 4.53 0.99
CA GLN A 196 -11.71 5.44 1.17
C GLN A 196 -10.58 4.71 1.89
N LEU A 197 -9.88 3.83 1.17
CA LEU A 197 -8.75 3.07 1.71
C LEU A 197 -7.57 4.01 2.00
N ASN A 198 -7.06 3.93 3.22
CA ASN A 198 -5.83 4.62 3.59
C ASN A 198 -4.61 3.84 3.06
N GLY A 199 -3.79 4.47 2.23
CA GLY A 199 -2.56 3.90 1.68
C GLY A 199 -1.64 4.95 1.09
N GLY A 200 -0.34 4.72 1.18
CA GLY A 200 0.70 5.54 0.57
C GLY A 200 0.71 5.40 -0.95
N LYS A 201 1.28 6.40 -1.63
CA LYS A 201 1.29 6.45 -3.11
C LYS A 201 2.01 5.26 -3.74
N ARG A 202 3.11 4.80 -3.15
CA ARG A 202 3.83 3.59 -3.62
C ARG A 202 2.98 2.32 -3.52
N GLN A 203 2.24 2.13 -2.43
CA GLN A 203 1.33 0.98 -2.28
C GLN A 203 0.23 1.00 -3.34
N TRP A 204 -0.32 2.18 -3.65
CA TRP A 204 -1.28 2.34 -4.75
C TRP A 204 -0.68 2.02 -6.12
N ILE A 205 0.55 2.46 -6.39
CA ILE A 205 1.24 2.14 -7.65
C ILE A 205 1.43 0.62 -7.77
N ILE A 206 1.92 -0.05 -6.72
CA ILE A 206 2.07 -1.51 -6.68
C ILE A 206 0.72 -2.19 -6.93
N LEU A 207 -0.34 -1.77 -6.22
CA LEU A 207 -1.66 -2.36 -6.36
C LEU A 207 -2.18 -2.27 -7.80
N TYR A 208 -2.10 -1.10 -8.43
CA TYR A 208 -2.54 -0.96 -9.83
C TYR A 208 -1.66 -1.72 -10.81
N HIS A 209 -0.35 -1.80 -10.56
CA HIS A 209 0.57 -2.62 -11.35
C HIS A 209 0.16 -4.10 -11.30
N GLU A 210 -0.01 -4.66 -10.10
CA GLU A 210 -0.43 -6.05 -9.90
C GLU A 210 -1.78 -6.35 -10.55
N ILE A 211 -2.79 -5.49 -10.33
CA ILE A 211 -4.11 -5.67 -10.93
C ILE A 211 -4.03 -5.63 -12.46
N SER A 212 -3.27 -4.69 -13.02
CA SER A 212 -3.14 -4.55 -14.47
C SER A 212 -2.49 -5.78 -15.09
N GLY A 213 -1.40 -6.28 -14.50
CA GLY A 213 -0.71 -7.48 -14.97
C GLY A 213 -1.58 -8.73 -14.83
N LEU A 214 -2.32 -8.86 -13.73
CA LEU A 214 -3.24 -9.97 -13.53
C LEU A 214 -4.40 -9.95 -14.54
N TYR A 215 -5.02 -8.79 -14.79
CA TYR A 215 -6.04 -8.68 -15.83
C TYR A 215 -5.49 -9.01 -17.22
N TYR A 216 -4.24 -8.63 -17.51
CA TYR A 216 -3.58 -8.99 -18.77
C TYR A 216 -3.44 -10.52 -18.90
N ARG A 217 -2.92 -11.21 -17.89
CA ARG A 217 -2.78 -12.68 -17.88
C ARG A 217 -4.13 -13.40 -17.99
N LEU A 218 -5.18 -12.84 -17.39
CA LEU A 218 -6.55 -13.37 -17.46
C LEU A 218 -7.30 -12.97 -18.76
N GLY A 219 -6.62 -12.36 -19.74
CA GLY A 219 -7.20 -11.97 -21.04
C GLY A 219 -8.14 -10.77 -21.01
N GLN A 220 -8.24 -10.05 -19.88
CA GLN A 220 -9.11 -8.89 -19.69
C GLN A 220 -8.41 -7.59 -20.12
N TYR A 221 -7.98 -7.52 -21.38
CA TYR A 221 -7.06 -6.47 -21.88
C TYR A 221 -7.57 -5.03 -21.69
N ARG A 222 -8.86 -4.76 -21.92
CA ARG A 222 -9.42 -3.41 -21.70
C ARG A 222 -9.36 -3.00 -20.22
N ARG A 223 -9.55 -3.94 -19.30
CA ARG A 223 -9.45 -3.69 -17.85
C ARG A 223 -8.00 -3.53 -17.43
N ALA A 224 -7.08 -4.30 -18.00
CA ALA A 224 -5.64 -4.14 -17.79
C ALA A 224 -5.19 -2.72 -18.16
N ILE A 225 -5.57 -2.20 -19.34
CA ILE A 225 -5.29 -0.83 -19.78
C ILE A 225 -5.84 0.20 -18.80
N SER A 226 -7.08 0.02 -18.35
CA SER A 226 -7.72 0.94 -17.39
C SER A 226 -6.96 1.01 -16.06
N MET A 227 -6.57 -0.14 -15.50
CA MET A 227 -5.84 -0.20 -14.23
C MET A 227 -4.41 0.31 -14.36
N ALA A 228 -3.72 -0.03 -15.45
CA ALA A 228 -2.42 0.54 -15.77
C ALA A 228 -2.49 2.06 -15.85
N GLY A 229 -3.54 2.61 -16.49
CA GLY A 229 -3.79 4.04 -16.56
C GLY A 229 -3.94 4.73 -15.20
N ARG A 230 -4.61 4.09 -14.23
CA ARG A 230 -4.73 4.61 -12.85
C ARG A 230 -3.36 4.68 -12.17
N GLY A 231 -2.52 3.65 -12.31
CA GLY A 231 -1.15 3.66 -11.80
C GLY A 231 -0.27 4.73 -12.46
N ILE A 232 -0.33 4.85 -13.79
CA ILE A 232 0.43 5.86 -14.56
C ILE A 232 0.05 7.27 -14.12
N LYS A 233 -1.23 7.54 -13.88
CA LYS A 233 -1.70 8.83 -13.38
C LYS A 233 -1.04 9.18 -12.04
N ILE A 234 -0.97 8.24 -11.11
CA ILE A 234 -0.30 8.46 -9.82
C ILE A 234 1.19 8.71 -10.02
N CYS A 235 1.86 7.93 -10.88
CA CYS A 235 3.28 8.12 -11.16
C CYS A 235 3.59 9.51 -11.72
N ARG A 236 2.73 10.02 -12.62
CA ARG A 236 2.86 11.38 -13.19
C ARG A 236 2.64 12.46 -12.13
N GLU A 237 1.61 12.32 -11.29
CA GLU A 237 1.31 13.26 -10.21
C GLU A 237 2.44 13.33 -9.17
N GLU A 238 3.05 12.18 -8.84
CA GLU A 238 4.14 12.08 -7.87
C GLU A 238 5.54 12.19 -8.51
N GLN A 239 5.61 12.47 -9.82
CA GLN A 239 6.86 12.62 -10.59
C GLN A 239 7.86 11.47 -10.36
N THR A 240 7.37 10.24 -10.38
CA THR A 240 8.18 9.04 -10.10
C THR A 240 8.21 8.07 -11.28
N LEU A 241 9.36 7.43 -11.48
CA LEU A 241 9.53 6.33 -12.43
C LEU A 241 9.23 4.95 -11.82
N PHE A 242 8.95 4.88 -10.51
CA PHE A 242 8.70 3.63 -9.80
C PHE A 242 7.56 2.83 -10.45
N LEU A 243 7.88 1.62 -10.95
CA LEU A 243 6.98 0.73 -11.71
C LEU A 243 6.32 1.34 -12.97
N LEU A 244 6.74 2.54 -13.38
CA LEU A 244 6.13 3.25 -14.50
C LEU A 244 6.38 2.50 -15.82
N GLY A 245 7.59 1.96 -16.00
CA GLY A 245 7.93 1.11 -17.15
C GLY A 245 7.00 -0.10 -17.28
N GLY A 246 6.81 -0.85 -16.19
CA GLY A 246 5.93 -2.04 -16.15
C GLY A 246 4.46 -1.73 -16.42
N LEU A 247 3.98 -0.57 -15.94
CA LEU A 247 2.62 -0.11 -16.23
C LEU A 247 2.43 0.23 -17.72
N TYR A 248 3.37 0.94 -18.35
CA TYR A 248 3.31 1.22 -19.79
C TYR A 248 3.48 -0.05 -20.63
N MET A 249 4.34 -0.98 -20.18
CA MET A 249 4.55 -2.27 -20.83
C MET A 249 3.25 -3.08 -20.85
N THR A 250 2.61 -3.28 -19.69
CA THR A 250 1.31 -3.97 -19.58
C THR A 250 0.25 -3.30 -20.45
N ARG A 251 0.21 -1.96 -20.47
CA ARG A 251 -0.73 -1.20 -21.30
C ARG A 251 -0.50 -1.45 -22.78
N GLY A 252 0.75 -1.36 -23.25
CA GLY A 252 1.11 -1.58 -24.65
C GLY A 252 0.85 -3.01 -25.11
N GLN A 253 1.23 -4.00 -24.31
CA GLN A 253 0.96 -5.41 -24.58
C GLN A 253 -0.54 -5.69 -24.66
N ALA A 254 -1.34 -5.11 -23.76
CA ALA A 254 -2.80 -5.22 -23.81
C ALA A 254 -3.41 -4.53 -25.04
N GLN A 255 -2.87 -3.39 -25.47
CA GLN A 255 -3.29 -2.69 -26.69
C GLN A 255 -2.98 -3.52 -27.95
N ALA A 256 -1.80 -4.13 -28.02
CA ALA A 256 -1.43 -5.03 -29.11
C ALA A 256 -2.41 -6.21 -29.22
N LYS A 257 -2.77 -6.84 -28.10
CA LYS A 257 -3.77 -7.92 -28.06
C LYS A 257 -5.18 -7.49 -28.50
N LEU A 258 -5.46 -6.19 -28.48
CA LEU A 258 -6.72 -5.61 -28.97
C LEU A 258 -6.64 -5.12 -30.43
N GLY A 259 -5.52 -5.35 -31.14
CA GLY A 259 -5.30 -4.90 -32.51
C GLY A 259 -5.03 -3.40 -32.64
N GLN A 260 -4.62 -2.72 -31.57
CA GLN A 260 -4.34 -1.28 -31.55
C GLN A 260 -2.84 -1.01 -31.74
N GLY A 261 -2.29 -1.42 -32.88
CA GLY A 261 -0.84 -1.43 -33.17
C GLY A 261 -0.13 -0.10 -32.89
N ASP A 262 -0.60 0.99 -33.49
CA ASP A 262 0.05 2.32 -33.36
C ASP A 262 0.16 2.77 -31.89
N VAL A 263 -0.93 2.63 -31.13
CA VAL A 263 -0.98 3.05 -29.72
C VAL A 263 -0.19 2.08 -28.83
N ALA A 264 -0.17 0.79 -29.18
CA ALA A 264 0.65 -0.21 -28.51
C ALA A 264 2.14 0.13 -28.65
N GLN A 265 2.59 0.42 -29.88
CA GLN A 265 3.96 0.79 -30.17
C GLN A 265 4.39 2.04 -29.38
N GLU A 266 3.53 3.06 -29.30
CA GLU A 266 3.79 4.26 -28.49
C GLU A 266 4.00 3.89 -27.01
N SER A 267 3.08 3.11 -26.42
CA SER A 267 3.17 2.69 -25.01
C SER A 267 4.44 1.86 -24.73
N LEU A 268 4.77 0.91 -25.59
CA LEU A 268 5.95 0.05 -25.43
C LEU A 268 7.25 0.85 -25.62
N THR A 269 7.28 1.82 -26.53
CA THR A 269 8.44 2.71 -26.71
C THR A 269 8.70 3.56 -25.46
N VAL A 270 7.63 4.04 -24.81
CA VAL A 270 7.75 4.75 -23.53
C VAL A 270 8.30 3.82 -22.44
N ALA A 271 7.77 2.59 -22.33
CA ALA A 271 8.28 1.61 -21.38
C ALA A 271 9.78 1.31 -21.60
N LEU A 272 10.21 1.09 -22.84
CA LEU A 272 11.60 0.85 -23.20
C LEU A 272 12.50 2.02 -22.82
N SER A 273 12.05 3.25 -23.06
CA SER A 273 12.78 4.46 -22.69
C SER A 273 12.97 4.57 -21.17
N ILE A 274 11.95 4.18 -20.39
CA ILE A 274 12.05 4.16 -18.93
C ILE A 274 13.04 3.09 -18.46
N TYR A 275 12.98 1.87 -19.00
CA TYR A 275 13.92 0.81 -18.62
C TYR A 275 15.37 1.13 -18.99
N LYS A 276 15.61 1.86 -20.10
CA LYS A 276 16.93 2.43 -20.43
C LYS A 276 17.42 3.41 -19.37
N ILE A 277 16.56 4.33 -18.93
CA ILE A 277 16.89 5.32 -17.88
C ILE A 277 17.16 4.62 -16.54
N MET A 278 16.45 3.53 -16.26
CA MET A 278 16.59 2.77 -15.03
C MET A 278 17.70 1.70 -15.07
N GLU A 279 18.41 1.57 -16.20
CA GLU A 279 19.47 0.57 -16.41
C GLU A 279 19.00 -0.88 -16.16
N ASP A 280 17.74 -1.19 -16.54
CA ASP A 280 17.18 -2.54 -16.46
C ASP A 280 17.41 -3.27 -17.79
N ASP A 281 18.59 -3.87 -17.95
CA ASP A 281 19.01 -4.50 -19.21
C ASP A 281 18.13 -5.70 -19.61
N THR A 282 17.62 -6.45 -18.63
CA THR A 282 16.76 -7.61 -18.88
C THR A 282 15.41 -7.18 -19.45
N ALA A 283 14.80 -6.15 -18.87
CA ALA A 283 13.55 -5.59 -19.38
C ALA A 283 13.75 -4.92 -20.75
N GLN A 284 14.89 -4.28 -20.98
CA GLN A 284 15.23 -3.67 -22.27
C GLN A 284 15.32 -4.71 -23.39
N GLU A 285 16.03 -5.81 -23.18
CA GLU A 285 16.20 -6.87 -24.19
C GLU A 285 14.84 -7.48 -24.55
N THR A 286 14.06 -7.88 -23.54
CA THR A 286 12.73 -8.47 -23.71
C THR A 286 11.82 -7.55 -24.54
N LEU A 287 11.76 -6.27 -24.19
CA LEU A 287 10.85 -5.33 -24.81
C LEU A 287 11.30 -4.92 -26.23
N SER A 288 12.61 -4.95 -26.49
CA SER A 288 13.15 -4.68 -27.83
C SER A 288 12.77 -5.79 -28.82
N GLN A 289 12.79 -7.06 -28.37
CA GLN A 289 12.33 -8.19 -29.16
C GLN A 289 10.82 -8.09 -29.45
N GLU A 290 10.00 -7.79 -28.44
CA GLU A 290 8.55 -7.61 -28.63
C GLU A 290 8.22 -6.47 -29.61
N LEU A 291 8.92 -5.34 -29.53
CA LEU A 291 8.72 -4.21 -30.44
C LEU A 291 9.07 -4.56 -31.89
N SER A 292 10.11 -5.36 -32.13
CA SER A 292 10.46 -5.80 -33.49
C SER A 292 9.36 -6.66 -34.14
N GLN A 293 8.71 -7.52 -33.36
CA GLN A 293 7.63 -8.40 -33.83
C GLN A 293 6.31 -7.66 -34.10
N LEU A 294 6.13 -6.44 -33.61
CA LEU A 294 4.94 -5.63 -33.84
C LEU A 294 4.98 -4.81 -35.13
N VAL A 295 6.17 -4.67 -35.73
CA VAL A 295 6.40 -3.87 -36.94
C VAL A 295 6.43 -4.77 -38.20
N GLU A 296 6.57 -6.08 -38.03
CA GLU A 296 6.44 -7.10 -39.09
C GLU A 296 4.97 -7.47 -39.36
#